data_AF-A0A933NS83-F1
#
_entry.id   AF-A0A933NS83-F1
#
_cell.length_a   1.000
_cell.length_b   1.000
_cell.length_c   1.000
_cell.angle_alpha   90.00
_cell.angle_beta   90.00
_cell.angle_gamma   90.00
#
_symmetry.space_group_name_H-M   'P 1'
#
loop_
_entity.id
_entity.type
_entity.pdbx_description
1 polymer ?
#
loop_
_entity_poly.entity_id
_entity_poly.type
_entity_poly.pdbx_seq_one_letter_code
_entity_poly.pdbx_strand_id
1 'polypeptide(L)'
;KGDRLEWMVQKLTELGVSDMVFVDCERSVVKWTSERGAQQLLRLTRVAREAAMQSRRVWLPALRGPLDYADVIALPGAVIADPDGGSLAGFDNDPHSGRIVVIGPEGGFSAAEVGMSRHSVSLGQQILRVETAAVCAAVLLSSPR
;
A
#
# COMPACT_ATOMS: atom_id res chain seq x y z
N LYS A 1 15.06 2.88 1.39
CA LYS A 1 16.19 2.64 0.46
C LYS A 1 15.64 2.28 -0.93
N GLY A 2 16.26 2.73 -2.02
CA GLY A 2 15.72 2.64 -3.39
C GLY A 2 15.37 1.23 -3.85
N ASP A 3 16.26 0.26 -3.60
CA ASP A 3 16.10 -1.12 -4.08
C ASP A 3 14.90 -1.83 -3.45
N ARG A 4 14.63 -1.56 -2.17
CA ARG A 4 13.49 -2.15 -1.44
C ARG A 4 12.16 -1.67 -2.01
N LEU A 5 12.07 -0.39 -2.37
CA LEU A 5 10.85 0.18 -2.92
C LEU A 5 10.55 -0.36 -4.32
N GLU A 6 11.57 -0.49 -5.16
CA GLU A 6 11.45 -1.10 -6.48
C GLU A 6 11.02 -2.55 -6.39
N TRP A 7 11.66 -3.33 -5.51
CA TRP A 7 11.27 -4.71 -5.25
C TRP A 7 9.79 -4.80 -4.82
N MET A 8 9.35 -3.92 -3.93
CA MET A 8 7.95 -3.89 -3.49
C MET A 8 7.00 -3.59 -4.65
N VAL A 9 7.27 -2.54 -5.45
CA VAL A 9 6.45 -2.21 -6.62
C VAL A 9 6.41 -3.37 -7.63
N GLN A 10 7.54 -4.02 -7.86
CA GLN A 10 7.62 -5.20 -8.70
C GLN A 10 6.68 -6.30 -8.21
N LYS A 11 6.74 -6.67 -6.91
CA LYS A 11 5.93 -7.75 -6.35
C LYS A 11 4.45 -7.41 -6.27
N LEU A 12 4.09 -6.20 -5.90
CA LEU A 12 2.70 -5.77 -5.92
C LEU A 12 2.12 -5.78 -7.34
N THR A 13 2.95 -5.45 -8.35
CA THR A 13 2.56 -5.57 -9.76
C THR A 13 2.37 -7.02 -10.18
N GLU A 14 3.25 -7.94 -9.77
CA GLU A 14 3.10 -9.37 -10.04
C GLU A 14 1.81 -9.93 -9.40
N LEU A 15 1.44 -9.43 -8.21
CA LEU A 15 0.34 -9.93 -7.38
C LEU A 15 -1.06 -9.40 -7.72
N GLY A 16 -1.21 -8.61 -8.79
CA GLY A 16 -2.53 -8.19 -9.20
C GLY A 16 -2.96 -6.80 -8.74
N VAL A 17 -2.18 -6.09 -7.91
CA VAL A 17 -2.56 -4.76 -7.40
C VAL A 17 -2.82 -3.79 -8.55
N SER A 18 -3.89 -3.00 -8.42
CA SER A 18 -4.38 -2.05 -9.44
C SER A 18 -3.88 -0.62 -9.22
N ASP A 19 -3.82 -0.19 -7.97
CA ASP A 19 -3.41 1.16 -7.59
C ASP A 19 -2.42 1.09 -6.42
N MET A 20 -1.33 1.85 -6.51
CA MET A 20 -0.32 1.99 -5.47
C MET A 20 -0.18 3.47 -5.14
N VAL A 21 -0.54 3.84 -3.92
CA VAL A 21 -0.47 5.21 -3.43
C VAL A 21 0.67 5.30 -2.43
N PHE A 22 1.64 6.17 -2.70
CA PHE A 22 2.66 6.51 -1.72
C PHE A 22 2.09 7.52 -0.74
N VAL A 23 2.24 7.25 0.56
CA VAL A 23 1.59 8.02 1.63
C VAL A 23 2.65 8.64 2.52
N ASP A 24 2.49 9.93 2.78
CA ASP A 24 3.26 10.65 3.78
C ASP A 24 2.58 10.54 5.13
N CYS A 25 3.17 9.73 6.01
CA CYS A 25 2.76 9.59 7.41
C CYS A 25 3.62 10.51 8.30
N GLU A 26 3.18 10.74 9.53
CA GLU A 26 3.89 11.55 10.53
C GLU A 26 5.29 10.95 10.81
N ARG A 27 5.37 9.63 10.93
CA ARG A 27 6.61 8.88 11.22
C ARG A 27 7.38 8.43 9.98
N SER A 28 7.03 8.94 8.79
CA SER A 28 7.78 8.63 7.56
C SER A 28 9.17 9.26 7.58
N VAL A 29 10.20 8.41 7.53
CA VAL A 29 11.62 8.85 7.52
C VAL A 29 12.00 9.57 6.23
N VAL A 30 11.34 9.24 5.11
CA VAL A 30 11.64 9.81 3.79
C VAL A 30 10.43 10.58 3.31
N LYS A 31 10.55 11.91 3.27
CA LYS A 31 9.59 12.80 2.61
C LYS A 31 10.00 13.00 1.15
N TRP A 32 9.07 12.82 0.23
CA TRP A 32 9.32 13.06 -1.20
C TRP A 32 9.02 14.53 -1.49
N THR A 33 10.04 15.31 -1.85
CA THR A 33 9.79 16.64 -2.42
C THR A 33 9.13 16.50 -3.79
N SER A 34 8.41 17.52 -4.26
CA SER A 34 7.63 17.46 -5.51
C SER A 34 8.45 16.99 -6.71
N GLU A 35 9.64 17.55 -6.92
CA GLU A 35 10.51 17.18 -8.04
C GLU A 35 11.14 15.78 -7.89
N ARG A 36 11.67 15.46 -6.71
CA ARG A 36 12.31 14.17 -6.42
C ARG A 36 11.29 13.03 -6.44
N GLY A 37 10.08 13.29 -5.95
CA GLY A 37 8.96 12.36 -5.97
C GLY A 37 8.52 12.04 -7.39
N ALA A 38 8.41 13.05 -8.26
CA ALA A 38 8.07 12.83 -9.67
C ALA A 38 9.10 11.96 -10.40
N GLN A 39 10.40 12.23 -10.21
CA GLN A 39 11.46 11.39 -10.79
C GLN A 39 11.42 9.95 -10.25
N GLN A 40 11.15 9.78 -8.97
CA GLN A 40 11.04 8.47 -8.35
C GLN A 40 9.81 7.71 -8.90
N LEU A 41 8.66 8.37 -9.06
CA LEU A 41 7.48 7.77 -9.69
C LEU A 41 7.77 7.31 -11.12
N LEU A 42 8.48 8.12 -11.92
CA LEU A 42 8.87 7.72 -13.28
C LEU A 42 9.74 6.45 -13.27
N ARG A 43 10.68 6.36 -12.33
CA ARG A 43 11.53 5.17 -12.13
C ARG A 43 10.69 3.95 -11.77
N LEU A 44 9.81 4.08 -10.77
CA LEU A 44 8.95 2.98 -10.31
C LEU A 44 7.94 2.54 -11.36
N THR A 45 7.47 3.46 -12.20
CA THR A 45 6.58 3.15 -13.33
C THR A 45 7.28 2.26 -14.36
N ARG A 46 8.60 2.42 -14.56
CA ARG A 46 9.37 1.50 -15.43
C ARG A 46 9.44 0.11 -14.82
N VAL A 47 9.71 0.01 -13.52
CA VAL A 47 9.72 -1.27 -12.79
C VAL A 47 8.36 -1.97 -12.86
N ALA A 48 7.27 -1.24 -12.65
CA ALA A 48 5.92 -1.78 -12.78
C ALA A 48 5.63 -2.27 -14.21
N ARG A 49 6.08 -1.54 -15.23
CA ARG A 49 5.94 -1.96 -16.63
C ARG A 49 6.66 -3.27 -16.92
N GLU A 50 7.92 -3.38 -16.52
CA GLU A 50 8.72 -4.60 -16.71
C GLU A 50 8.10 -5.80 -15.97
N ALA A 51 7.64 -5.60 -14.73
CA ALA A 51 6.95 -6.62 -13.96
C ALA A 51 5.64 -7.07 -14.64
N ALA A 52 4.83 -6.11 -15.10
CA ALA A 52 3.57 -6.41 -15.80
C ALA A 52 3.80 -7.22 -17.09
N MET A 53 4.86 -6.91 -17.85
CA MET A 53 5.26 -7.68 -19.03
C MET A 53 5.63 -9.13 -18.68
N GLN A 54 6.45 -9.34 -17.64
CA GLN A 54 6.84 -10.68 -17.19
C GLN A 54 5.65 -11.48 -16.67
N SER A 55 4.73 -10.82 -15.96
CA SER A 55 3.50 -11.44 -15.45
C SER A 55 2.38 -11.55 -16.48
N ARG A 56 2.61 -11.16 -17.74
CA ARG A 56 1.61 -11.18 -18.84
C ARG A 56 0.31 -10.44 -18.50
N ARG A 57 0.41 -9.33 -17.76
CA ARG A 57 -0.75 -8.49 -17.42
C ARG A 57 -1.12 -7.60 -18.61
N VAL A 58 -2.42 -7.40 -18.80
CA VAL A 58 -2.94 -6.50 -19.87
C VAL A 58 -3.23 -5.08 -19.37
N TRP A 59 -2.98 -4.80 -18.09
CA TRP A 59 -3.08 -3.48 -17.49
C TRP A 59 -1.86 -3.18 -16.62
N LEU A 60 -1.51 -1.89 -16.52
CA LEU A 60 -0.46 -1.39 -15.64
C LEU A 60 -1.09 -0.83 -14.36
N PRO A 61 -0.49 -1.06 -13.19
CA PRO A 61 -0.97 -0.41 -11.98
C PRO A 61 -0.74 1.10 -12.04
N ALA A 62 -1.66 1.87 -11.49
CA ALA A 62 -1.49 3.31 -11.32
C ALA A 62 -0.64 3.59 -10.08
N LEU A 63 0.46 4.32 -10.25
CA LEU A 63 1.31 4.77 -9.14
C LEU A 63 1.06 6.26 -8.90
N ARG A 64 0.71 6.64 -7.66
CA ARG A 64 0.35 8.03 -7.28
C ARG A 64 1.04 8.46 -5.99
N GLY A 65 1.18 9.77 -5.79
CA GLY A 65 1.65 10.36 -4.54
C GLY A 65 3.00 11.08 -4.64
N PRO A 66 3.60 11.46 -3.51
CA PRO A 66 3.08 11.24 -2.15
C PRO A 66 1.75 11.97 -1.90
N LEU A 67 0.81 11.33 -1.22
CA LEU A 67 -0.42 11.96 -0.70
C LEU A 67 -0.37 12.00 0.83
N ASP A 68 -1.11 12.92 1.44
CA ASP A 68 -1.26 12.96 2.89
C ASP A 68 -2.04 11.75 3.40
N TYR A 69 -1.63 11.20 4.54
CA TYR A 69 -2.34 10.09 5.19
C TYR A 69 -3.82 10.39 5.40
N ALA A 70 -4.17 11.61 5.82
CA ALA A 70 -5.54 12.04 6.08
C ALA A 70 -6.42 11.91 4.82
N ASP A 71 -5.88 12.26 3.66
CA ASP A 71 -6.60 12.20 2.38
C ASP A 71 -6.83 10.74 1.95
N VAL A 72 -5.85 9.87 2.19
CA VAL A 72 -5.90 8.46 1.78
C VAL A 72 -6.83 7.65 2.68
N ILE A 73 -6.75 7.83 4.01
CA ILE A 73 -7.58 7.07 4.95
C ILE A 73 -9.06 7.49 4.92
N ALA A 74 -9.35 8.68 4.41
CA ALA A 74 -10.72 9.15 4.18
C ALA A 74 -11.39 8.48 2.97
N LEU A 75 -10.64 7.78 2.10
CA LEU A 75 -11.20 7.09 0.95
C LEU A 75 -12.14 5.95 1.38
N PRO A 76 -13.25 5.73 0.67
CA PRO A 76 -14.10 4.55 0.89
C PRO A 76 -13.28 3.26 0.77
N GLY A 77 -13.47 2.33 1.71
CA GLY A 77 -12.76 1.04 1.74
C GLY A 77 -11.30 1.10 2.20
N ALA A 78 -10.82 2.24 2.73
CA ALA A 78 -9.48 2.38 3.30
C ALA A 78 -9.40 1.90 4.76
N VAL A 79 -8.37 1.11 5.05
CA VAL A 79 -8.00 0.65 6.39
C VAL A 79 -6.52 0.66 6.61
N ILE A 80 -6.11 0.76 7.86
CA ILE A 80 -4.70 0.57 8.25
C ILE A 80 -4.37 -0.89 8.53
N ALA A 81 -3.17 -1.31 8.14
CA ALA A 81 -2.58 -2.54 8.64
C ALA A 81 -1.96 -2.29 10.02
N ASP A 82 -2.54 -2.92 11.04
CA ASP A 82 -2.14 -2.79 12.44
C ASP A 82 -2.01 -4.21 13.05
N PRO A 83 -0.92 -4.56 13.75
CA PRO A 83 -0.79 -5.84 14.45
C PRO A 83 -1.97 -6.17 15.36
N ASP A 84 -2.55 -5.15 16.01
CA ASP A 84 -3.69 -5.28 16.93
C ASP A 84 -5.05 -5.21 16.19
N GLY A 85 -5.03 -5.16 14.85
CA GLY A 85 -6.21 -5.08 14.01
C GLY A 85 -7.00 -6.38 13.91
N GLY A 86 -8.24 -6.27 13.41
CA GLY A 86 -9.13 -7.41 13.19
C GLY A 86 -8.78 -8.24 11.96
N SER A 87 -9.61 -9.24 11.64
CA SER A 87 -9.42 -10.04 10.43
C SER A 87 -9.74 -9.25 9.16
N LEU A 88 -8.84 -9.29 8.17
CA LEU A 88 -9.07 -8.72 6.84
C LEU A 88 -10.26 -9.41 6.12
N ALA A 89 -10.61 -10.65 6.49
CA ALA A 89 -11.68 -11.39 5.83
C ALA A 89 -13.07 -10.77 6.03
N GLY A 90 -13.28 -9.99 7.10
CA GLY A 90 -14.56 -9.34 7.40
C GLY A 90 -14.63 -7.88 6.94
N PHE A 91 -13.54 -7.32 6.42
CA PHE A 91 -13.47 -5.90 6.09
C PHE A 91 -14.03 -5.60 4.70
N ASP A 92 -15.04 -4.71 4.70
CA ASP A 92 -15.78 -4.05 3.62
C ASP A 92 -15.80 -4.79 2.28
N ASN A 93 -16.94 -5.46 2.02
CA ASN A 93 -17.20 -6.26 0.82
C ASN A 93 -18.03 -5.51 -0.21
N ASP A 94 -18.21 -4.20 -0.07
CA ASP A 94 -18.95 -3.46 -1.08
C ASP A 94 -18.27 -3.65 -2.45
N PRO A 95 -18.90 -4.36 -3.41
CA PRO A 95 -18.31 -4.64 -4.71
C PRO A 95 -18.08 -3.37 -5.53
N HIS A 96 -18.70 -2.26 -5.12
CA HIS A 96 -18.60 -0.95 -5.77
C HIS A 96 -17.51 -0.07 -5.17
N SER A 97 -16.94 -0.44 -4.01
CA SER A 97 -15.80 0.27 -3.42
C SER A 97 -14.53 -0.59 -3.51
N GLY A 98 -13.41 0.04 -3.89
CA GLY A 98 -12.12 -0.64 -3.92
C GLY A 98 -11.64 -0.93 -2.50
N ARG A 99 -10.97 -2.07 -2.28
CA ARG A 99 -10.35 -2.39 -0.99
C ARG A 99 -8.96 -1.76 -0.92
N ILE A 100 -8.74 -0.87 0.04
CA ILE A 100 -7.48 -0.13 0.21
C ILE A 100 -6.90 -0.50 1.57
N VAL A 101 -5.67 -1.04 1.58
CA VAL A 101 -4.93 -1.30 2.82
C VAL A 101 -3.72 -0.37 2.86
N VAL A 102 -3.71 0.52 3.84
CA VAL A 102 -2.64 1.48 4.12
C VAL A 102 -1.61 0.81 5.02
N ILE A 103 -0.37 0.75 4.54
CA ILE A 103 0.77 0.18 5.26
C ILE A 103 1.58 1.33 5.86
N GLY A 104 1.74 1.33 7.18
CA GLY A 104 2.48 2.37 7.89
C GLY A 104 3.99 2.30 7.66
N PRO A 105 4.74 3.36 8.02
CA PRO A 105 6.20 3.37 7.97
C PRO A 105 6.79 2.43 9.04
N GLU A 106 8.11 2.22 9.05
CA GLU A 106 8.78 1.37 10.04
C GLU A 106 8.52 1.78 11.51
N GLY A 107 8.21 3.05 11.77
CA GLY A 107 7.82 3.56 13.09
C GLY A 107 6.36 3.35 13.48
N GLY A 108 5.57 2.67 12.63
CA GLY A 108 4.14 2.53 12.76
C GLY A 108 3.37 3.85 12.57
N PHE A 109 2.07 3.78 12.78
CA PHE A 109 1.19 4.96 12.80
C PHE A 109 1.29 5.69 14.15
N SER A 110 1.07 7.01 14.15
CA SER A 110 0.89 7.77 15.38
C SER A 110 -0.50 7.52 15.97
N ALA A 111 -0.70 7.86 17.25
CA ALA A 111 -2.00 7.72 17.89
C ALA A 111 -3.08 8.57 17.20
N ALA A 112 -2.69 9.73 16.65
CA ALA A 112 -3.59 10.56 15.85
C ALA A 112 -3.98 9.85 14.55
N GLU A 113 -3.01 9.30 13.82
CA GLU A 113 -3.26 8.56 12.56
C GLU A 113 -4.15 7.33 12.80
N VAL A 114 -3.89 6.55 13.86
CA VAL A 114 -4.74 5.42 14.25
C VAL A 114 -6.17 5.89 14.53
N GLY A 115 -6.33 7.00 15.24
CA GLY A 115 -7.65 7.58 15.56
C GLY A 115 -8.44 8.08 14.36
N MET A 116 -7.80 8.35 13.23
CA MET A 116 -8.48 8.75 11.97
C MET A 116 -9.02 7.55 11.20
N SER A 117 -8.43 6.36 11.38
CA SER A 117 -8.90 5.15 10.72
C SER A 117 -10.16 4.61 11.37
N ARG A 118 -11.17 4.27 10.56
CA ARG A 118 -12.40 3.66 11.06
C ARG A 118 -12.19 2.21 11.50
N HIS A 119 -11.30 1.51 10.81
CA HIS A 119 -11.01 0.10 11.05
C HIS A 119 -9.52 -0.18 10.86
N SER A 120 -9.02 -1.19 11.57
CA SER A 120 -7.68 -1.71 11.40
C SER A 120 -7.73 -3.21 11.17
N VAL A 121 -6.77 -3.71 10.39
CA VAL A 121 -6.68 -5.11 9.99
C VAL A 121 -5.30 -5.65 10.31
N SER A 122 -5.26 -6.87 10.84
CA SER A 122 -4.01 -7.59 11.07
C SER A 122 -3.66 -8.45 9.86
N LEU A 123 -2.37 -8.48 9.53
CA LEU A 123 -1.80 -9.29 8.44
C LEU A 123 -1.10 -10.56 8.95
N GLY A 124 -1.24 -10.84 10.25
CA GLY A 124 -0.60 -11.96 10.93
C GLY A 124 -0.13 -11.60 12.33
N GLN A 125 0.42 -12.58 13.04
CA GLN A 125 0.81 -12.44 14.44
C GLN A 125 2.18 -11.76 14.65
N GLN A 126 2.93 -11.56 13.57
CA GLN A 126 4.31 -11.07 13.63
C GLN A 126 4.39 -9.64 13.13
N ILE A 127 5.33 -8.87 13.69
CA ILE A 127 5.66 -7.55 13.15
C ILE A 127 6.36 -7.72 11.80
N LEU A 128 5.68 -7.31 10.74
CA LEU A 128 6.17 -7.41 9.37
C LEU A 128 6.96 -6.15 8.99
N ARG A 129 7.97 -6.31 8.15
CA ARG A 129 8.57 -5.16 7.45
C ARG A 129 7.57 -4.58 6.45
N VAL A 130 7.70 -3.30 6.14
CA VAL A 130 6.80 -2.57 5.23
C VAL A 130 6.59 -3.31 3.91
N GLU A 131 7.68 -3.77 3.28
CA GLU A 131 7.63 -4.50 2.01
C GLU A 131 6.94 -5.86 2.13
N THR A 132 7.10 -6.54 3.27
CA THR A 132 6.46 -7.83 3.56
C THR A 132 4.97 -7.64 3.85
N ALA A 133 4.61 -6.64 4.64
CA ALA A 133 3.24 -6.28 4.94
C ALA A 133 2.45 -5.94 3.67
N ALA A 134 3.04 -5.15 2.76
CA ALA A 134 2.41 -4.82 1.48
C ALA A 134 2.14 -6.08 0.63
N VAL A 135 3.11 -7.00 0.53
CA VAL A 135 2.95 -8.26 -0.19
C VAL A 135 1.87 -9.14 0.44
N CYS A 136 1.87 -9.28 1.77
CA CYS A 136 0.85 -10.04 2.49
C CYS A 136 -0.55 -9.45 2.28
N ALA A 137 -0.70 -8.13 2.38
CA ALA A 137 -1.95 -7.45 2.10
C ALA A 137 -2.43 -7.72 0.66
N ALA A 138 -1.56 -7.60 -0.34
CA ALA A 138 -1.91 -7.87 -1.74
C ALA A 138 -2.41 -9.31 -1.95
N VAL A 139 -1.78 -10.31 -1.32
CA VAL A 139 -2.23 -11.71 -1.40
C VAL A 139 -3.59 -11.89 -0.72
N LEU A 140 -3.76 -11.35 0.49
CA LEU A 140 -5.01 -11.50 1.25
C LEU A 140 -6.18 -10.73 0.61
N LEU A 141 -5.91 -9.66 -0.13
CA LEU A 141 -6.92 -8.93 -0.90
C LEU A 141 -7.27 -9.60 -2.23
N SER A 142 -6.31 -10.28 -2.86
CA SER A 142 -6.49 -10.90 -4.19
C SER A 142 -6.97 -12.36 -4.13
N SER A 143 -6.93 -13.00 -2.96
CA SER A 143 -7.40 -14.38 -2.82
C SER A 143 -8.91 -14.47 -3.13
N PRO A 144 -9.33 -15.26 -4.12
CA PRO A 144 -10.75 -15.54 -4.32
C PRO A 144 -11.28 -16.22 -3.05
N ARG A 145 -12.48 -15.82 -2.62
CA ARG A 145 -13.22 -16.54 -1.59
C ARG A 145 -13.74 -17.86 -2.14
#